data_AF-A0A533XRV3-F1
#
_entry.id   AF-A0A533XRV3-F1
#
_cell.length_a   1.000
_cell.length_b   1.000
_cell.length_c   1.000
_cell.angle_alpha   90.00
_cell.angle_beta   90.00
_cell.angle_gamma   90.00
#
_symmetry.space_group_name_H-M   'P 1'
#
loop_
_entity.id
_entity.type
_entity.pdbx_description
1 polymer ?
#
loop_
_entity_poly.entity_id
_entity_poly.type
_entity_poly.pdbx_seq_one_letter_code
_entity_poly.pdbx_strand_id
1 'polypeptide(L)' 'MGQKKTPAQADMTRLKTKLQERSKASEKPDGDAAIRALRKHLKRAQRKQRAQVLRKAHASGKKAEAKPAAAAS' A
#
# COMPACT_ATOMS: atom_id res chain seq x y z
N MET A 1 -16.35 9.81 -13.01
CA MET A 1 -16.16 8.34 -13.01
C MET A 1 -15.49 7.92 -11.71
N GLY A 2 -16.26 7.46 -10.71
CA GLY A 2 -15.69 7.00 -9.44
C GLY A 2 -14.77 5.80 -9.69
N GLN A 3 -13.47 5.96 -9.43
CA GLN A 3 -12.50 4.88 -9.53
C GLN A 3 -12.92 3.79 -8.53
N LYS A 4 -13.55 2.71 -9.03
CA LYS A 4 -13.86 1.53 -8.24
C LYS A 4 -12.53 1.05 -7.65
N LYS A 5 -12.37 1.20 -6.32
CA LYS A 5 -11.17 0.75 -5.63
C LYS A 5 -10.98 -0.72 -5.96
N THR A 6 -9.82 -1.08 -6.47
CA THR A 6 -9.53 -2.49 -6.71
C THR A 6 -9.61 -3.21 -5.35
N PRO A 7 -9.97 -4.51 -5.32
CA PRO A 7 -9.97 -5.27 -4.07
C PRO A 7 -8.67 -5.12 -3.28
N ALA A 8 -7.53 -5.04 -3.98
CA ALA A 8 -6.22 -4.77 -3.39
C ALA A 8 -6.10 -3.39 -2.72
N GLN A 9 -6.67 -2.34 -3.31
CA GLN A 9 -6.70 -1.00 -2.69
C GLN A 9 -7.64 -0.96 -1.48
N ALA A 10 -8.78 -1.64 -1.55
CA ALA A 10 -9.70 -1.76 -0.43
C ALA A 10 -9.02 -2.49 0.75
N ASP A 11 -8.32 -3.59 0.49
CA ASP A 11 -7.59 -4.32 1.53
C ASP A 11 -6.45 -3.50 2.14
N MET A 12 -5.74 -2.69 1.35
CA MET A 12 -4.75 -1.76 1.90
C MET A 12 -5.36 -0.72 2.83
N THR A 13 -6.54 -0.17 2.49
CA THR A 13 -7.24 0.77 3.39
C THR A 13 -7.66 0.08 4.68
N ARG A 14 -8.22 -1.14 4.61
CA ARG A 14 -8.59 -1.94 5.78
C ARG A 14 -7.38 -2.26 6.67
N LEU A 15 -6.25 -2.65 6.08
CA LEU A 15 -5.01 -2.94 6.81
C LEU A 15 -4.44 -1.68 7.49
N LYS A 16 -4.53 -0.52 6.85
CA LYS A 16 -4.11 0.74 7.44
C LYS A 16 -5.00 1.13 8.62
N THR A 17 -6.31 1.00 8.49
CA THR A 17 -7.27 1.27 9.57
C THR A 17 -7.03 0.34 10.75
N LYS A 18 -6.94 -0.99 10.53
CA LYS A 18 -6.63 -1.97 11.58
C LYS A 18 -5.31 -1.68 12.29
N LEU A 19 -4.30 -1.22 11.55
CA LEU A 19 -3.02 -0.83 12.13
C LEU A 19 -3.19 0.38 13.06
N GLN A 20 -3.92 1.41 12.63
CA GLN A 20 -4.16 2.61 13.43
C GLN A 20 -4.94 2.29 14.71
N GLU A 21 -6.03 1.54 14.61
CA GLU A 21 -6.84 1.10 15.75
C GLU A 21 -6.00 0.32 16.76
N ARG A 22 -5.24 -0.68 16.28
CA ARG A 22 -4.44 -1.54 17.15
C ARG A 22 -3.23 -0.82 17.75
N SER A 23 -2.64 0.11 17.00
CA SER A 23 -1.54 0.95 17.52
C SER A 23 -2.03 1.88 18.63
N LYS A 24 -3.27 2.38 18.54
CA LYS A 24 -3.88 3.20 19.60
C LYS A 24 -4.25 2.38 20.84
N ALA A 25 -4.63 1.12 20.65
CA ALA A 25 -5.02 0.22 21.75
C ALA A 25 -3.83 -0.48 22.44
N SER A 26 -2.61 -0.32 21.94
CA SER A 26 -1.42 -1.02 22.42
C SER A 26 -0.47 -0.07 23.13
N GLU A 27 -0.10 -0.36 24.38
CA GLU A 27 0.94 0.40 25.12
C GLU A 27 2.33 0.29 24.46
N LYS A 28 2.65 -0.83 23.79
CA LYS A 28 3.96 -1.05 23.14
C LYS A 28 3.81 -1.49 21.67
N PRO A 29 3.48 -0.55 20.76
CA PRO A 29 3.11 -0.87 19.39
C PRO A 29 4.24 -1.50 18.54
N ASP A 30 5.51 -1.26 18.87
CA ASP A 30 6.66 -1.86 18.16
C ASP A 30 7.03 -3.27 18.65
N GLY A 31 6.61 -3.60 19.88
CA GLY A 31 6.77 -4.92 20.50
C GLY A 31 5.66 -5.90 20.15
N ASP A 32 4.46 -5.41 19.83
CA ASP A 32 3.31 -6.27 19.51
C ASP A 32 3.54 -7.05 18.19
N ALA A 33 3.62 -8.37 18.31
CA ALA A 33 3.77 -9.30 17.20
C ALA A 33 2.64 -9.14 16.16
N ALA A 34 1.43 -8.79 16.59
CA ALA A 34 0.30 -8.61 15.71
C ALA A 34 0.34 -7.29 14.92
N ILE A 35 0.76 -6.18 15.54
CA ILE A 35 1.04 -4.93 14.82
C ILE A 35 2.16 -5.17 13.80
N ARG A 36 3.22 -5.90 14.19
CA ARG A 36 4.30 -6.28 13.26
C ARG A 36 3.78 -7.10 12.08
N ALA A 37 2.89 -8.07 12.32
CA ALA A 37 2.26 -8.86 11.26
C ALA A 37 1.41 -7.99 10.31
N LEU A 38 0.63 -7.05 10.84
CA LEU A 38 -0.15 -6.09 10.06
C LEU A 38 0.74 -5.18 9.19
N ARG A 39 1.83 -4.64 9.74
CA ARG A 39 2.82 -3.85 8.97
C ARG A 39 3.43 -4.68 7.84
N LYS A 40 3.78 -5.94 8.09
CA LYS A 40 4.30 -6.86 7.06
C LYS A 40 3.29 -7.10 5.96
N HIS A 41 2.02 -7.34 6.31
CA HIS A 41 0.95 -7.53 5.34
C HIS A 41 0.76 -6.28 4.48
N LEU A 42 0.66 -5.09 5.11
CA LEU A 42 0.52 -3.83 4.38
C LEU A 42 1.67 -3.60 3.39
N LYS A 43 2.92 -3.82 3.81
CA LYS A 43 4.09 -3.72 2.92
C LYS A 43 4.03 -4.73 1.76
N ARG A 44 3.55 -5.96 1.98
CA ARG A 44 3.37 -6.97 0.91
C ARG A 44 2.32 -6.51 -0.11
N ALA A 45 1.18 -6.00 0.34
CA ALA A 45 0.13 -5.48 -0.54
C ALA A 45 0.65 -4.29 -1.39
N GLN A 46 1.34 -3.33 -0.76
CA GLN A 46 1.97 -2.21 -1.46
C GLN A 46 3.00 -2.65 -2.50
N ARG A 47 3.83 -3.66 -2.19
CA ARG A 47 4.78 -4.24 -3.17
C ARG A 47 4.06 -4.86 -4.36
N LYS A 48 2.99 -5.63 -4.12
CA LYS A 48 2.18 -6.24 -5.19
C LYS A 48 1.56 -5.16 -6.10
N GLN A 49 1.05 -4.07 -5.52
CA GLN A 49 0.52 -2.95 -6.29
C GLN A 49 1.60 -2.28 -7.13
N ARG A 50 2.77 -1.98 -6.55
CA ARG A 50 3.91 -1.41 -7.30
C ARG A 50 4.36 -2.30 -8.44
N ALA A 51 4.47 -3.62 -8.22
CA ALA A 51 4.83 -4.57 -9.26
C ALA A 51 3.81 -4.58 -10.41
N GLN A 52 2.50 -4.50 -10.11
CA GLN A 52 1.48 -4.39 -11.16
C GLN A 52 1.57 -3.09 -11.96
N VAL A 53 1.81 -1.96 -11.28
CA VAL A 53 2.00 -0.66 -11.94
C VAL A 53 3.21 -0.71 -12.87
N LEU A 54 4.34 -1.24 -12.39
CA LEU A 54 5.56 -1.41 -13.20
C LEU A 54 5.31 -2.34 -14.40
N ARG A 55 4.66 -3.48 -14.20
CA ARG A 55 4.30 -4.39 -15.32
C ARG A 55 3.46 -3.70 -16.37
N LYS A 56 2.47 -2.91 -15.95
CA LYS A 56 1.64 -2.13 -16.88
C LYS A 56 2.47 -1.08 -17.62
N ALA A 57 3.35 -0.37 -16.93
CA ALA A 57 4.25 0.62 -17.53
C ALA A 57 5.22 0.00 -18.56
N HIS A 58 5.76 -1.19 -18.27
CA HIS A 58 6.60 -1.92 -19.22
C HIS A 58 5.79 -2.44 -20.42
N ALA A 59 4.57 -2.96 -20.19
CA ALA A 59 3.70 -3.46 -21.25
C ALA A 59 3.18 -2.36 -22.18
N SER A 60 3.03 -1.12 -21.69
CA SER A 60 2.65 0.04 -22.52
C SER A 60 3.77 0.53 -23.46
N GLY A 61 4.94 -0.11 -23.46
CA GLY A 61 6.08 0.28 -24.27
C GLY A 61 6.74 1.59 -23.80
N LYS A 62 7.89 1.91 -24.41
CA LYS A 62 8.80 3.02 -24.08
C LYS A 62 8.23 4.44 -24.27
N LYS A 63 6.90 4.60 -24.41
CA LYS A 63 6.23 5.89 -24.68
C LYS A 63 5.74 6.60 -23.40
N ALA A 64 5.75 5.93 -22.25
CA ALA A 64 5.47 6.59 -20.98
C ALA A 64 6.78 7.09 -20.37
N GLU A 65 7.18 8.31 -20.75
CA GLU A 65 8.21 9.06 -20.05
C GLU A 65 7.94 8.97 -18.54
N ALA A 66 8.94 8.48 -17.84
CA ALA A 66 8.96 8.41 -16.40
C ALA A 66 8.84 9.84 -15.86
N LYS A 67 7.62 10.25 -15.46
CA LYS A 67 7.45 11.37 -14.55
C LYS A 67 7.68 10.84 -13.13
N PRO A 68 8.82 11.10 -12.49
CA PRO A 68 8.93 10.84 -11.06
C PRO A 68 7.95 11.77 -10.35
N ALA A 69 6.89 11.18 -9.78
CA ALA A 69 6.06 11.85 -8.80
C ALA A 69 6.88 11.98 -7.50
N ALA A 70 7.73 13.01 -7.45
CA ALA A 70 8.36 13.54 -6.26
C ALA A 70 8.18 15.06 -6.28
N ALA A 71 6.93 15.50 -6.13
CA ALA A 71 6.58 16.86 -5.76
C ALA A 71 5.19 16.84 -5.11
N ALA A 72 5.18 16.81 -3.78
CA ALA A 72 4.12 17.26 -2.88
C ALA A 72 4.79 17.31 -1.50
N SER A 73 5.46 18.42 -1.20
CA SER A 73 4.96 19.50 -0.33
C SER A 73 5.29 19.23 1.12
#